data_AF-A0A0N4TT75-F1
#
_entry.id   AF-A0A0N4TT75-F1
#
_cell.length_a   1.000
_cell.length_b   1.000
_cell.length_c   1.000
_cell.angle_alpha   90.00
_cell.angle_beta   90.00
_cell.angle_gamma   90.00
#
_symmetry.space_group_name_H-M   'P 1'
#
loop_
_entity.id
_entity.type
_entity.pdbx_description
1 polymer ?
#
loop_
_entity_poly.entity_id
_entity_poly.type
_entity_poly.pdbx_seq_one_letter_code
_entity_poly.pdbx_strand_id
1 'polypeptide(L)'
;MHVDNILLTAQNLKEAHHKYELTKQYFASIKMNLRQLKSNKEDFNNSLPNEDLLPTTTVKLLGISWNTSTDQIILELKELPKATTKRTILSVVISVFDPLRWISLVLISFKTFLQDLWRNKLS
;
A
#
# COMPACT_ATOMS: atom_id res chain seq x y z
N MET A 1 -10.31 -8.57 -5.29
CA MET A 1 -9.46 -8.01 -6.37
C MET A 1 -9.66 -6.49 -6.35
N HIS A 2 -8.60 -5.70 -6.23
CA HIS A 2 -8.68 -4.25 -6.46
C HIS A 2 -8.40 -4.07 -7.95
N VAL A 3 -9.47 -3.92 -8.74
CA VAL A 3 -9.46 -4.11 -10.20
C VAL A 3 -8.95 -2.86 -10.93
N ASP A 4 -8.75 -1.76 -10.20
CA ASP A 4 -8.61 -0.43 -10.81
C ASP A 4 -7.18 0.15 -10.75
N ASN A 5 -6.24 -0.51 -10.07
CA ASN A 5 -4.89 0.00 -9.86
C ASN A 5 -3.82 -0.87 -10.54
N ILE A 6 -2.89 -0.23 -11.23
CA ILE A 6 -1.73 -0.86 -11.87
C ILE A 6 -0.46 -0.33 -11.23
N LEU A 7 0.44 -1.23 -10.85
CA LEU A 7 1.79 -0.88 -10.42
C LEU A 7 2.77 -1.28 -11.52
N LEU A 8 3.55 -0.32 -12.00
CA LEU A 8 4.64 -0.54 -12.93
C LEU A 8 5.96 -0.17 -12.26
N THR A 9 6.96 -1.00 -12.43
CA THR A 9 8.33 -0.70 -12.05
C THR A 9 9.14 -0.33 -13.28
N ALA A 10 10.10 0.56 -13.13
CA ALA A 10 11.05 0.92 -14.17
C ALA A 10 12.42 1.17 -13.53
N GLN A 11 13.49 0.77 -14.20
CA GLN A 11 14.86 0.93 -13.71
C GLN A 11 15.45 2.29 -14.10
N ASN A 12 14.87 2.94 -15.11
CA ASN A 12 15.32 4.24 -15.62
C ASN A 12 14.16 5.05 -16.22
N LEU A 13 14.39 6.35 -16.42
CA LEU A 13 13.39 7.29 -16.93
C LEU A 13 12.90 6.92 -18.34
N LYS A 14 13.80 6.47 -19.22
CA LYS A 14 13.47 6.08 -20.60
C LYS A 14 12.53 4.87 -20.63
N GLU A 15 12.82 3.87 -19.80
CA GLU A 15 11.99 2.69 -19.63
C GLU A 15 10.62 3.05 -19.05
N ALA A 16 10.57 3.96 -18.07
CA ALA A 16 9.32 4.44 -17.49
C ALA A 16 8.41 5.07 -18.55
N HIS A 17 8.96 5.96 -19.39
CA HIS A 17 8.24 6.55 -20.52
C HIS A 17 7.76 5.51 -21.53
N HIS A 18 8.63 4.56 -21.89
CA HIS A 18 8.25 3.51 -22.82
C HIS A 18 7.10 2.65 -22.28
N LYS A 19 7.17 2.27 -21.00
CA LYS A 19 6.10 1.52 -20.33
C LYS A 19 4.81 2.32 -20.23
N TYR A 20 4.89 3.62 -19.94
CA TYR A 20 3.74 4.51 -19.92
C TYR A 20 2.99 4.53 -21.26
N GLU A 21 3.69 4.78 -22.36
CA GLU A 21 3.11 4.81 -23.71
C GLU A 21 2.46 3.48 -24.09
N LEU A 22 3.17 2.37 -23.86
CA LEU A 22 2.63 1.03 -24.12
C LEU A 22 1.36 0.77 -23.31
N THR A 23 1.36 1.13 -22.02
CA THR A 23 0.22 0.89 -21.15
C THR A 23 -1.00 1.70 -21.60
N LYS A 24 -0.82 2.98 -21.98
CA LYS A 24 -1.89 3.80 -22.56
C LYS A 24 -2.44 3.19 -23.84
N GLN A 25 -1.58 2.71 -24.75
CA GLN A 25 -2.00 2.06 -26.00
C GLN A 25 -2.79 0.76 -25.74
N TYR A 26 -2.29 -0.12 -24.88
CA TYR A 26 -2.97 -1.38 -24.55
C TYR A 26 -4.33 -1.12 -23.92
N PHE A 27 -4.43 -0.22 -22.94
CA PHE A 27 -5.71 0.09 -22.30
C PHE A 27 -6.69 0.76 -23.26
N ALA A 28 -6.22 1.65 -24.13
CA ALA A 28 -7.03 2.23 -25.19
C ALA A 28 -7.60 1.15 -26.14
N SER A 29 -6.80 0.13 -26.50
CA SER A 29 -7.25 -0.97 -27.39
C SER A 29 -8.39 -1.80 -26.80
N ILE A 30 -8.43 -1.95 -25.48
CA ILE A 30 -9.51 -2.63 -24.75
C ILE A 30 -10.61 -1.66 -24.28
N LYS A 31 -10.63 -0.42 -24.81
CA LYS A 31 -11.58 0.66 -24.46
C LYS A 31 -11.62 1.00 -22.97
N MET A 32 -10.52 0.79 -22.26
CA MET A 32 -10.35 1.20 -20.86
C MET A 32 -9.54 2.49 -20.79
N ASN A 33 -10.01 3.47 -20.02
CA ASN A 33 -9.30 4.72 -19.84
C ASN A 33 -8.41 4.64 -18.58
N LEU A 34 -7.10 4.70 -18.76
CA LEU A 34 -6.15 4.89 -17.66
C LEU A 34 -6.18 6.36 -17.23
N ARG A 35 -6.59 6.58 -15.99
CA ARG A 35 -6.63 7.89 -15.37
C ARG A 35 -5.67 7.90 -14.19
N GLN A 36 -5.10 9.08 -13.91
CA GLN A 36 -4.39 9.38 -12.66
C GLN A 36 -3.17 8.49 -12.36
N LEU A 37 -2.03 8.92 -12.86
CA LEU A 37 -0.72 8.31 -12.71
C LEU A 37 0.12 9.10 -11.69
N LYS A 38 0.95 8.37 -10.95
CA LYS A 38 1.93 8.95 -10.04
C LYS A 38 3.14 8.06 -9.94
N SER A 39 4.32 8.67 -9.99
CA SER A 39 5.59 8.02 -9.72
C SER A 39 6.24 8.60 -8.46
N ASN A 40 7.14 7.81 -7.86
CA ASN A 40 8.04 8.26 -6.80
C ASN A 40 9.21 9.12 -7.31
N LYS A 41 9.31 9.34 -8.63
CA LYS A 41 10.28 10.24 -9.25
C LYS A 41 9.60 11.46 -9.85
N GLU A 42 9.96 12.64 -9.36
CA GLU A 42 9.42 13.91 -9.86
C GLU A 42 9.80 14.18 -11.32
N ASP A 43 10.99 13.79 -11.77
CA ASP A 43 11.43 13.95 -13.16
C ASP A 43 10.45 13.31 -14.15
N PHE A 44 9.92 12.13 -13.81
CA PHE A 44 8.91 11.45 -14.61
C PHE A 44 7.53 12.10 -14.47
N ASN A 45 7.17 12.59 -13.28
CA ASN A 45 5.90 13.27 -13.10
C ASN A 45 5.86 14.58 -13.90
N ASN A 46 6.95 15.34 -13.93
CA ASN A 46 7.05 16.62 -14.64
C ASN A 46 7.00 16.49 -16.17
N SER A 47 7.30 15.31 -16.70
CA SER A 47 7.25 15.03 -18.14
C SER A 47 5.89 14.50 -18.62
N LEU A 48 4.94 14.25 -17.71
CA LEU A 48 3.59 13.80 -18.05
C LEU A 48 2.61 14.99 -18.24
N PRO A 49 1.56 14.83 -19.05
CA PRO A 49 0.47 15.80 -19.13
C PRO A 49 -0.25 15.94 -17.78
N ASN A 50 -0.64 17.17 -17.42
CA ASN A 50 -1.36 17.46 -16.18
C ASN A 50 -2.69 16.69 -16.03
N GLU A 51 -3.35 16.35 -17.14
CA GLU A 51 -4.61 15.58 -17.13
C GLU A 51 -4.43 14.15 -16.63
N ASP A 52 -3.24 13.57 -16.86
CA ASP A 52 -2.91 12.20 -16.49
C ASP A 52 -2.25 12.13 -15.11
N LEU A 53 -1.86 13.25 -14.50
CA LEU A 53 -1.17 13.29 -13.21
C LEU A 53 -2.13 13.27 -12.02
N LEU A 54 -1.83 12.43 -11.04
CA LEU A 54 -2.48 12.51 -9.73
C LEU A 54 -1.88 13.69 -8.92
N PRO A 55 -2.70 14.66 -8.47
CA PRO A 55 -2.21 15.82 -7.72
C PRO A 55 -1.71 15.44 -6.31
N THR A 56 -2.28 14.41 -5.72
CA THR A 56 -1.95 13.94 -4.37
C THR A 56 -0.65 13.12 -4.37
N THR A 57 0.11 13.21 -3.28
CA THR A 57 1.35 12.45 -3.05
C THR A 57 1.10 11.09 -2.39
N THR A 58 -0.04 10.94 -1.72
CA THR A 58 -0.48 9.68 -1.13
C THR A 58 -1.46 8.98 -2.08
N VAL A 59 -1.10 7.78 -2.53
CA VAL A 59 -1.88 6.92 -3.42
C VAL A 59 -2.35 5.70 -2.64
N LYS A 60 -3.61 5.28 -2.77
CA LYS A 60 -4.07 4.00 -2.23
C LYS A 60 -3.83 2.89 -3.26
N LEU A 61 -2.92 1.98 -2.96
CA LEU A 61 -2.61 0.80 -3.76
C LEU A 61 -2.99 -0.46 -3.00
N LEU A 62 -3.86 -1.29 -3.59
CA LEU A 62 -4.35 -2.54 -2.97
C LEU A 62 -4.94 -2.34 -1.55
N GLY A 63 -5.56 -1.20 -1.28
CA GLY A 63 -6.10 -0.87 0.06
C GLY A 63 -5.05 -0.39 1.07
N ILE A 64 -3.77 -0.30 0.69
CA ILE A 64 -2.68 0.27 1.50
C ILE A 64 -2.32 1.66 0.97
N SER A 65 -2.03 2.60 1.85
CA SER A 65 -1.58 3.93 1.46
C SER A 65 -0.09 3.92 1.12
N TRP A 66 0.31 4.51 0.00
CA TRP A 66 1.70 4.69 -0.42
C TRP A 66 1.98 6.17 -0.61
N ASN A 67 2.98 6.69 0.10
CA ASN A 67 3.49 8.04 -0.10
C ASN A 67 4.57 7.99 -1.19
N THR A 68 4.25 8.54 -2.36
CA THR A 68 5.17 8.53 -3.51
C THR A 68 6.34 9.47 -3.30
N SER A 69 6.20 10.53 -2.49
CA SER A 69 7.28 11.49 -2.23
C SER A 69 8.38 10.91 -1.33
N THR A 70 8.01 10.13 -0.31
CA THR A 70 8.98 9.49 0.60
C THR A 70 9.28 8.03 0.23
N ASP A 71 8.60 7.50 -0.78
CA ASP A 71 8.63 6.09 -1.19
C ASP A 71 8.27 5.12 -0.04
N GLN A 72 7.32 5.51 0.81
CA GLN A 72 6.95 4.76 2.01
C GLN A 72 5.54 4.21 1.95
N ILE A 73 5.40 2.96 2.36
CA ILE A 73 4.12 2.29 2.50
C ILE A 73 3.60 2.50 3.92
N ILE A 74 2.38 2.99 4.03
CA ILE A 74 1.74 3.40 5.27
C ILE A 74 0.73 2.34 5.68
N LEU A 75 0.98 1.73 6.83
CA LEU A 75 0.08 0.79 7.48
C LEU A 75 -0.57 1.47 8.67
N GLU A 76 -1.87 1.74 8.57
CA GLU A 76 -2.63 2.38 9.65
C GLU A 76 -3.05 1.34 10.70
N LEU A 77 -2.56 1.51 11.92
CA LEU A 77 -2.97 0.76 13.09
C LEU A 77 -4.10 1.51 13.79
N LYS A 78 -5.17 0.80 14.16
CA LYS A 78 -6.21 1.38 15.02
C LYS A 78 -5.64 1.60 16.41
N GLU A 79 -6.06 2.70 17.05
CA GLU A 79 -5.69 2.95 18.44
C GLU A 79 -6.21 1.86 19.37
N LEU A 80 -5.39 1.50 20.36
CA LEU A 80 -5.76 0.52 21.36
C LEU A 80 -6.66 1.19 22.42
N PRO A 81 -7.87 0.67 22.69
CA PRO A 81 -8.71 1.21 23.76
C PRO A 81 -8.06 0.98 25.13
N LYS A 82 -8.17 1.94 26.05
CA LYS A 82 -7.53 1.96 27.38
C LYS A 82 -7.82 0.73 28.26
N ALA A 83 -8.98 0.11 28.13
CA ALA A 83 -9.33 -1.15 28.80
C ALA A 83 -9.21 -2.30 27.80
N THR A 84 -7.97 -2.79 27.62
CA THR A 84 -7.69 -3.75 26.55
C THR A 84 -7.70 -5.19 27.04
N THR A 85 -8.69 -5.98 26.62
CA THR A 85 -8.63 -7.44 26.78
C THR A 85 -7.70 -8.03 25.72
N LYS A 86 -7.12 -9.22 25.97
CA LYS A 86 -6.35 -9.98 24.97
C LYS A 86 -7.06 -10.08 23.61
N ARG A 87 -8.40 -10.23 23.63
CA ARG A 87 -9.23 -10.29 22.42
C ARG A 87 -9.25 -8.96 21.68
N THR A 88 -9.33 -7.85 22.39
CA THR A 88 -9.31 -6.50 21.81
C THR A 88 -7.96 -6.20 21.19
N ILE A 89 -6.85 -6.57 21.85
CA ILE A 89 -5.50 -6.42 21.28
C ILE A 89 -5.37 -7.24 19.99
N LEU A 90 -5.77 -8.51 20.02
CA LEU A 90 -5.73 -9.38 18.85
C LEU A 90 -6.59 -8.84 17.70
N SER A 91 -7.79 -8.33 18.00
CA SER A 91 -8.67 -7.75 16.98
C SER A 91 -8.06 -6.52 16.32
N VAL A 92 -7.36 -5.65 17.07
CA VAL A 92 -6.67 -4.49 16.49
C VAL A 92 -5.52 -4.94 15.59
N VAL A 93 -4.72 -5.89 16.05
CA VAL A 93 -3.58 -6.42 15.30
C VAL A 93 -4.02 -7.13 14.00
N ILE A 94 -5.09 -7.93 14.04
CA ILE A 94 -5.66 -8.60 12.85
C ILE A 94 -6.36 -7.60 11.92
N SER A 95 -6.85 -6.47 12.44
CA SER A 95 -7.52 -5.47 11.60
C SER A 95 -6.60 -4.78 10.60
N VAL A 96 -5.28 -4.90 10.78
CA VAL A 96 -4.31 -4.39 9.81
C VAL A 96 -4.31 -5.28 8.58
N PHE A 97 -4.70 -4.69 7.45
CA PHE A 97 -4.67 -5.36 6.17
C PHE A 97 -3.21 -5.53 5.69
N ASP A 98 -2.74 -6.77 5.61
CA ASP A 98 -1.38 -7.10 5.19
C ASP A 98 -1.39 -8.13 4.04
N PRO A 99 -1.60 -7.68 2.79
CA PRO A 99 -1.71 -8.57 1.64
C PRO A 99 -0.37 -9.26 1.31
N LEU A 100 0.76 -8.65 1.70
CA LEU A 100 2.11 -9.13 1.37
C LEU A 100 2.83 -9.77 2.57
N ARG A 101 2.16 -9.88 3.71
CA ARG A 101 2.66 -10.49 4.96
C ARG A 101 3.89 -9.79 5.54
N TRP A 102 4.07 -8.49 5.30
CA TRP A 102 5.20 -7.71 5.84
C TRP A 102 5.25 -7.69 7.37
N ILE A 103 4.08 -7.71 8.02
CA ILE A 103 3.93 -7.64 9.47
C ILE A 103 4.06 -9.03 10.10
N SER A 104 4.25 -10.10 9.30
CA SER A 104 4.25 -11.48 9.78
C SER A 104 5.28 -11.74 10.88
N LEU A 105 6.45 -11.08 10.87
CA LEU A 105 7.45 -11.21 11.94
C LEU A 105 6.96 -10.60 13.26
N VAL A 106 6.34 -9.42 13.20
CA VAL A 106 5.73 -8.75 14.36
C VAL A 106 4.57 -9.61 14.90
N LEU A 107 3.77 -10.21 14.02
CA LEU A 107 2.68 -11.11 14.40
C LEU A 107 3.17 -12.36 15.14
N ILE A 108 4.34 -12.89 14.79
CA ILE A 108 4.92 -14.04 15.49
C ILE A 108 5.31 -13.64 16.91
N SER A 109 6.06 -12.54 17.08
CA SER A 109 6.42 -12.03 18.40
C SER A 109 5.19 -11.73 19.26
N PHE A 110 4.15 -11.14 18.65
CA PHE A 110 2.89 -10.87 19.31
C PHE A 110 2.14 -12.15 19.71
N LYS A 111 2.14 -13.19 18.88
CA LYS A 111 1.56 -14.49 19.22
C LYS A 111 2.29 -15.13 20.39
N THR A 112 3.62 -15.07 20.43
CA THR A 112 4.41 -15.55 21.57
C THR A 112 4.07 -14.79 22.84
N PHE A 113 4.01 -13.46 22.77
CA PHE A 113 3.59 -12.62 23.91
C PHE A 113 2.19 -12.97 24.40
N LEU A 114 1.22 -13.16 23.49
CA LEU A 114 -0.11 -13.61 23.86
C LEU A 114 -0.04 -14.98 24.54
N GLN A 115 0.68 -15.95 23.96
CA GLN A 115 0.83 -17.29 24.54
C GLN A 115 1.40 -17.24 25.96
N ASP A 116 2.37 -16.37 26.22
CA ASP A 116 2.93 -16.18 27.56
C ASP A 116 1.90 -15.58 28.52
N LEU A 117 1.11 -14.59 28.09
CA LEU A 117 -0.01 -14.07 28.88
C LEU A 117 -1.05 -15.15 29.20
N TRP A 118 -1.33 -16.06 28.27
CA TRP A 118 -2.22 -17.21 28.50
C TRP A 118 -1.64 -18.19 29.52
N ARG A 119 -0.35 -18.52 29.39
CA ARG A 119 0.36 -19.42 30.33
C ARG A 119 0.40 -18.86 31.74
N ASN A 120 0.62 -17.55 31.87
CA ASN A 120 0.74 -16.87 33.16
C ASN A 120 -0.61 -16.49 33.80
N LYS A 121 -1.75 -16.85 33.19
CA LYS A 121 -3.12 -16.51 33.65
C LYS A 121 -3.36 -15.01 33.93
N LEU A 122 -2.55 -14.14 33.35
CA LEU A 122 -2.70 -12.69 33.45
C LEU A 122 -3.85 -12.28 32.52
N SER A 123 -4.93 -11.70 33.06
CA SER A 123 -6.13 -11.33 32.28
C SER A 123 -5.93 -10.03 31.52
#